data_AF-A0A955X9A8-F1
#
_entry.id   AF-A0A955X9A8-F1
#
_cell.length_a   1.000
_cell.length_b   1.000
_cell.length_c   1.000
_cell.angle_alpha   90.00
_cell.angle_beta   90.00
_cell.angle_gamma   90.00
#
_symmetry.space_group_name_H-M   'P 1'
#
loop_
_entity.id
_entity.type
_entity.pdbx_description
1 polymer ?
#
loop_
_entity_poly.entity_id
_entity_poly.type
_entity_poly.pdbx_seq_one_letter_code
_entity_poly.pdbx_strand_id
1 'polypeptide(L)'
;MSAPQISPEYLPGLDLMSLAGVPVIYHCHHFNLFLDQTIDDALGPVEGPKVRFEAAREAFHELLSATVALLDVDTPASRVQVARELLARMGHGRLDLDAGARGGAASAAYLHYGFTWREKYGGLVGRSAPADAVGAGFAAAATEVAFRLPRESVEVRETSCVAAKAPQCTFELSVGAQANLRRPCLISDYELTSKALFDGLWEDRIHEITQGLRGFLAGVGGDERGLVEAFGVFVTMHLAGYYNRVTYDAISGLQARAPRAIKMIEVLLRESGHVCVFNTFGGILRSPEWEAMVGSPRTPEDVVLGCVAIARALGFGHWTVERFEAGRQVVMRTPSSYEACYYLSRHGRSERPNDYFFQGAVMAIAQLAHRVDWSAPQALTQDFYESLFRGEVPWTQEPQTHCLACGHDYSEVSVVHR
;
A
#
# COMPACT_ATOMS: atom_id res chain seq x y z
N MET A 1 -4.32 2.98 31.48
CA MET A 1 -3.74 4.24 30.95
C MET A 1 -3.89 4.18 29.44
N SER A 2 -4.53 5.16 28.82
CA SER A 2 -4.59 5.23 27.35
C SER A 2 -3.16 5.47 26.83
N ALA A 3 -2.67 4.60 25.94
CA ALA A 3 -1.35 4.79 25.35
C ALA A 3 -1.29 6.13 24.61
N PRO A 4 -0.12 6.81 24.59
CA PRO A 4 0.03 8.06 23.85
C PRO A 4 -0.39 7.88 22.39
N GLN A 5 -1.09 8.87 21.84
CA GLN A 5 -1.64 8.79 20.50
C GLN A 5 -0.54 9.17 19.48
N ILE A 6 0.10 8.17 18.89
CA ILE A 6 0.94 8.38 17.71
C ILE A 6 0.02 8.48 16.50
N SER A 7 0.10 9.60 15.79
CA SER A 7 -0.62 9.90 14.55
C SER A 7 0.38 9.98 13.39
N PRO A 8 -0.05 9.69 12.16
CA PRO A 8 0.80 9.91 11.00
C PRO A 8 1.16 11.38 10.84
N GLU A 9 2.41 11.65 10.51
CA GLU A 9 2.96 12.96 10.21
C GLU A 9 2.99 13.16 8.70
N TYR A 10 2.40 14.26 8.23
CA TYR A 10 2.45 14.68 6.83
C TYR A 10 3.69 15.52 6.57
N LEU A 11 4.38 15.23 5.47
CA LEU A 11 5.58 15.97 5.06
C LEU A 11 5.22 16.86 3.87
N PRO A 12 4.90 18.14 4.11
CA PRO A 12 4.39 19.03 3.07
C PRO A 12 5.40 19.23 1.93
N GLY A 13 6.70 19.10 2.23
CA GLY A 13 7.76 19.18 1.22
C GLY A 13 7.84 17.97 0.28
N LEU A 14 7.04 16.91 0.48
CA LEU A 14 7.09 15.68 -0.32
C LEU A 14 5.72 15.09 -0.67
N ASP A 15 4.65 15.53 0.00
CA ASP A 15 3.33 14.86 0.01
C ASP A 15 3.41 13.35 0.32
N LEU A 16 4.34 13.02 1.21
CA LEU A 16 4.49 11.70 1.83
C LEU A 16 4.00 11.76 3.28
N MET A 17 3.80 10.58 3.88
CA MET A 17 3.49 10.44 5.30
C MET A 17 4.49 9.54 6.00
N SER A 18 4.66 9.76 7.29
CA SER A 18 5.42 8.85 8.14
C SER A 18 4.71 8.59 9.46
N LEU A 19 5.04 7.46 10.09
CA LEU A 19 4.62 7.11 11.43
C LEU A 19 5.87 6.71 12.22
N ALA A 20 6.21 7.48 13.26
CA ALA A 20 7.48 7.34 13.99
C ALA A 20 8.71 7.30 13.05
N GLY A 21 8.74 8.15 12.02
CA GLY A 21 9.83 8.22 11.04
C GLY A 21 9.83 7.11 9.98
N VAL A 22 8.86 6.19 10.00
CA VAL A 22 8.72 5.13 9.00
C VAL A 22 7.69 5.54 7.95
N PRO A 23 8.01 5.50 6.64
CA PRO A 23 7.07 5.88 5.58
C PRO A 23 5.79 5.02 5.57
N VAL A 24 4.64 5.67 5.55
CA VAL A 24 3.32 5.02 5.51
C VAL A 24 2.46 5.57 4.37
N ILE A 25 1.59 4.74 3.83
CA ILE A 25 0.63 5.08 2.77
C ILE A 25 -0.68 4.33 2.99
N TYR A 26 -1.77 4.83 2.42
CA TYR A 26 -3.06 4.16 2.48
C TYR A 26 -3.35 3.37 1.20
N HIS A 27 -3.68 2.09 1.36
CA HIS A 27 -4.26 1.26 0.29
C HIS A 27 -5.45 0.47 0.82
N CYS A 28 -6.35 0.09 -0.10
CA CYS A 28 -7.49 -0.75 0.25
C CYS A 28 -7.20 -2.23 0.05
N HIS A 29 -8.10 -3.08 0.57
CA HIS A 29 -8.02 -4.53 0.42
C HIS A 29 -8.03 -4.99 -1.05
N HIS A 30 -8.64 -4.27 -1.99
CA HIS A 30 -8.57 -4.65 -3.40
C HIS A 30 -7.14 -4.62 -3.93
N PHE A 31 -6.39 -3.57 -3.61
CA PHE A 31 -4.97 -3.45 -3.95
C PHE A 31 -4.13 -4.50 -3.21
N ASN A 32 -4.28 -4.56 -1.88
CA ASN A 32 -3.48 -5.46 -1.03
C ASN A 32 -3.59 -6.92 -1.48
N LEU A 33 -4.81 -7.42 -1.71
CA LEU A 33 -5.03 -8.80 -2.12
C LEU A 33 -4.56 -9.06 -3.56
N PHE A 34 -4.72 -8.09 -4.46
CA PHE A 34 -4.28 -8.22 -5.85
C PHE A 34 -2.75 -8.26 -5.95
N LEU A 35 -2.07 -7.39 -5.20
CA LEU A 35 -0.61 -7.39 -5.12
C LEU A 35 -0.12 -8.72 -4.53
N ASP A 36 -0.65 -9.15 -3.39
CA ASP A 36 -0.25 -10.42 -2.76
C ASP A 36 -0.42 -11.62 -3.71
N GLN A 37 -1.55 -11.67 -4.43
CA GLN A 37 -1.78 -12.70 -5.45
C GLN A 37 -0.78 -12.60 -6.60
N THR A 38 -0.48 -11.40 -7.08
CA THR A 38 0.54 -11.18 -8.12
C THR A 38 1.91 -11.69 -7.69
N ILE A 39 2.31 -11.44 -6.45
CA ILE A 39 3.58 -11.92 -5.89
C ILE A 39 3.58 -13.45 -5.73
N ASP A 40 2.51 -14.02 -5.18
CA ASP A 40 2.36 -15.47 -4.99
C ASP A 40 2.36 -16.21 -6.35
N ASP A 41 1.65 -15.71 -7.36
CA ASP A 41 1.58 -16.30 -8.70
C ASP A 41 2.94 -16.23 -9.42
N ALA A 42 3.70 -15.14 -9.20
CA ALA A 42 5.02 -14.95 -9.77
C ALA A 42 6.09 -15.87 -9.15
N LEU A 43 6.11 -15.99 -7.82
CA LEU A 43 7.18 -16.66 -7.09
C LEU A 43 6.83 -18.10 -6.70
N GLY A 44 5.55 -18.45 -6.72
CA GLY A 44 4.99 -19.72 -6.28
C GLY A 44 4.66 -19.76 -4.78
N PRO A 45 4.03 -20.85 -4.33
CA PRO A 45 3.39 -20.97 -3.00
C PRO A 45 4.36 -21.04 -1.82
N VAL A 46 5.68 -21.08 -2.07
CA VAL A 46 6.71 -21.11 -1.02
C VAL A 46 7.43 -19.76 -0.95
N GLU A 47 8.00 -19.32 -2.07
CA GLU A 47 8.80 -18.09 -2.10
C GLU A 47 7.93 -16.83 -2.04
N GLY A 48 6.72 -16.82 -2.60
CA GLY A 48 5.81 -15.67 -2.53
C GLY A 48 5.43 -15.29 -1.10
N PRO A 49 4.82 -16.21 -0.32
CA PRO A 49 4.51 -15.95 1.09
C PRO A 49 5.74 -15.63 1.93
N LYS A 50 6.89 -16.25 1.64
CA LYS A 50 8.15 -15.95 2.32
C LYS A 50 8.60 -14.51 2.11
N VAL A 51 8.61 -14.02 0.86
CA VAL A 51 8.97 -12.62 0.55
C VAL A 51 8.03 -11.65 1.26
N ARG A 52 6.72 -11.93 1.27
CA ARG A 52 5.74 -11.11 1.99
C ARG A 52 5.97 -11.11 3.51
N PHE A 53 6.22 -12.27 4.09
CA PHE A 53 6.55 -12.41 5.52
C PHE A 53 7.80 -11.60 5.89
N GLU A 54 8.89 -11.77 5.14
CA GLU A 54 10.15 -11.09 5.45
C GLU A 54 10.04 -9.57 5.28
N ALA A 55 9.29 -9.10 4.28
CA ALA A 55 9.03 -7.68 4.06
C ALA A 55 8.19 -7.08 5.19
N ALA A 56 7.11 -7.76 5.59
CA ALA A 56 6.26 -7.32 6.69
C ALA A 56 7.04 -7.26 8.00
N ARG A 57 7.83 -8.30 8.31
CA ARG A 57 8.66 -8.35 9.50
C ARG A 57 9.68 -7.23 9.56
N GLU A 58 10.41 -6.95 8.48
CA GLU A 58 11.37 -5.84 8.44
C GLU A 58 10.67 -4.50 8.68
N ALA A 59 9.58 -4.23 7.96
CA ALA A 59 8.90 -2.96 8.04
C ALA A 59 8.26 -2.73 9.42
N PHE A 60 7.59 -3.74 9.99
CA PHE A 60 6.99 -3.64 11.31
C PHE A 60 8.02 -3.64 12.43
N HIS A 61 9.14 -4.36 12.31
CA HIS A 61 10.20 -4.32 13.32
C HIS A 61 10.72 -2.89 13.49
N GLU A 62 10.96 -2.19 12.37
CA GLU A 62 11.42 -0.80 12.41
C GLU A 62 10.36 0.11 13.04
N LEU A 63 9.12 0.06 12.56
CA LEU A 63 8.04 0.89 13.10
C LEU A 63 7.83 0.65 14.60
N LEU A 64 7.80 -0.61 15.04
CA LEU A 64 7.60 -0.96 16.44
C LEU A 64 8.78 -0.52 17.30
N SER A 65 10.01 -0.67 16.81
CA SER A 65 11.21 -0.22 17.52
C SER A 65 11.21 1.29 17.72
N ALA A 66 10.95 2.05 16.64
CA ALA A 66 10.88 3.51 16.67
C ALA A 66 9.74 3.99 17.58
N THR A 67 8.57 3.35 17.49
CA THR A 67 7.39 3.65 18.31
C THR A 67 7.66 3.39 19.80
N VAL A 68 8.23 2.24 20.16
CA VAL A 68 8.57 1.89 21.54
C VAL A 68 9.59 2.86 22.13
N ALA A 69 10.59 3.26 21.34
CA ALA A 69 11.58 4.25 21.74
C ALA A 69 10.95 5.63 21.96
N LEU A 70 10.06 6.08 21.06
CA LEU A 70 9.36 7.35 21.16
C LEU A 70 8.44 7.42 22.38
N LEU A 71 7.80 6.31 22.74
CA LEU A 71 6.90 6.22 23.89
C LEU A 71 7.61 5.92 25.23
N ASP A 72 8.93 5.72 25.20
CA ASP A 72 9.76 5.33 26.36
C ASP A 72 9.21 4.11 27.12
N VAL A 73 8.82 3.07 26.37
CA VAL A 73 8.18 1.87 26.94
C VAL A 73 9.21 0.76 27.19
N ASP A 74 9.39 0.39 28.47
CA ASP A 74 10.51 -0.46 28.90
C ASP A 74 10.13 -1.92 29.23
N THR A 75 8.88 -2.21 29.57
CA THR A 75 8.45 -3.58 29.90
C THR A 75 7.99 -4.37 28.67
N PRO A 76 8.23 -5.71 28.61
CA PRO A 76 7.72 -6.54 27.53
C PRO A 76 6.19 -6.46 27.35
N ALA A 77 5.43 -6.47 28.45
CA ALA A 77 3.97 -6.42 28.40
C ALA A 77 3.47 -5.10 27.78
N SER A 78 4.07 -3.97 28.15
CA SER A 78 3.72 -2.68 27.56
C SER A 78 4.12 -2.59 26.09
N ARG A 79 5.25 -3.17 25.67
CA ARG A 79 5.63 -3.24 24.25
C ARG A 79 4.68 -4.10 23.42
N VAL A 80 4.22 -5.23 23.95
CA VAL A 80 3.17 -6.04 23.32
C VAL A 80 1.88 -5.23 23.17
N GLN A 81 1.46 -4.51 24.21
CA GLN A 81 0.26 -3.68 24.15
C GLN A 81 0.37 -2.60 23.08
N VAL A 82 1.51 -1.90 23.01
CA VAL A 82 1.79 -0.91 21.96
C VAL A 82 1.68 -1.54 20.57
N ALA A 83 2.27 -2.72 20.36
CA ALA A 83 2.18 -3.40 19.07
C ALA A 83 0.72 -3.72 18.68
N ARG A 84 -0.07 -4.27 19.60
CA ARG A 84 -1.49 -4.61 19.38
C ARG A 84 -2.33 -3.39 19.01
N GLU A 85 -2.14 -2.29 19.74
CA GLU A 85 -2.87 -1.06 19.49
C GLU A 85 -2.47 -0.42 18.16
N LEU A 86 -1.18 -0.46 17.82
CA LEU A 86 -0.67 0.08 16.56
C LEU A 86 -1.23 -0.67 15.36
N LEU A 87 -1.21 -2.01 15.39
CA LEU A 87 -1.76 -2.85 14.32
C LEU A 87 -3.24 -2.55 14.06
N ALA A 88 -4.03 -2.45 15.14
CA ALA A 88 -5.46 -2.16 15.05
C ALA A 88 -5.74 -0.74 14.52
N ARG A 89 -4.96 0.26 14.96
CA ARG A 89 -5.07 1.63 14.45
C ARG A 89 -4.71 1.75 12.97
N MET A 90 -3.77 0.93 12.51
CA MET A 90 -3.37 0.86 11.10
C MET A 90 -4.39 0.11 10.22
N GLY A 91 -5.48 -0.41 10.78
CA GLY A 91 -6.54 -1.09 10.04
C GLY A 91 -6.20 -2.55 9.67
N HIS A 92 -5.19 -3.13 10.30
CA HIS A 92 -4.75 -4.50 10.01
C HIS A 92 -5.50 -5.57 10.83
N GLY A 93 -6.34 -5.18 11.78
CA GLY A 93 -7.05 -6.06 12.71
C GLY A 93 -6.41 -6.11 14.10
N ARG A 94 -7.03 -6.85 15.02
CA ARG A 94 -6.51 -7.10 16.37
C ARG A 94 -5.85 -8.47 16.46
N LEU A 95 -4.53 -8.48 16.65
CA LEU A 95 -3.76 -9.69 16.94
C LEU A 95 -3.66 -9.89 18.46
N ASP A 96 -4.01 -11.09 18.93
CA ASP A 96 -3.64 -11.55 20.26
C ASP A 96 -2.27 -12.20 20.20
N LEU A 97 -1.33 -11.75 21.03
CA LEU A 97 0.05 -12.21 21.05
C LEU A 97 0.37 -12.76 22.43
N ASP A 98 0.45 -14.08 22.53
CA ASP A 98 0.90 -14.83 23.69
C ASP A 98 2.29 -15.40 23.41
N ALA A 99 3.30 -14.53 23.50
CA ALA A 99 4.68 -14.87 23.23
C ALA A 99 5.59 -14.47 24.38
N GLY A 100 6.74 -15.13 24.47
CA GLY A 100 7.83 -14.84 25.37
C GLY A 100 9.18 -14.87 24.67
N ALA A 101 10.26 -14.78 25.45
CA ALA A 101 11.64 -14.81 24.94
C ALA A 101 12.04 -16.14 24.24
N ARG A 102 11.16 -17.15 24.21
CA ARG A 102 11.37 -18.45 23.54
C ARG A 102 10.40 -18.69 22.38
N GLY A 103 9.60 -17.69 21.98
CA GLY A 103 8.49 -17.85 21.05
C GLY A 103 7.15 -17.96 21.78
N GLY A 104 6.15 -18.56 21.14
CA GLY A 104 4.78 -18.65 21.66
C GLY A 104 3.75 -18.80 20.54
N ALA A 105 2.60 -18.16 20.70
CA ALA A 105 1.52 -18.18 19.73
C ALA A 105 0.93 -16.79 19.50
N ALA A 106 0.33 -16.60 18.34
CA ALA A 106 -0.53 -15.45 18.07
C ALA A 106 -1.80 -15.89 17.35
N SER A 107 -2.91 -15.18 17.54
CA SER A 107 -4.16 -15.49 16.84
C SER A 107 -5.04 -14.28 16.62
N ALA A 108 -5.89 -14.34 15.59
CA ALA A 108 -6.84 -13.29 15.26
C ALA A 108 -7.93 -13.74 14.26
N ALA A 109 -9.18 -13.33 14.51
CA ALA A 109 -10.31 -13.64 13.63
C ALA A 109 -10.51 -12.61 12.50
N TYR A 110 -9.93 -11.41 12.62
CA TYR A 110 -10.20 -10.27 11.75
C TYR A 110 -8.93 -9.58 11.26
N LEU A 111 -7.89 -10.35 10.91
CA LEU A 111 -6.74 -9.76 10.23
C LEU A 111 -7.11 -9.37 8.81
N HIS A 112 -6.64 -8.20 8.38
CA HIS A 112 -7.01 -7.60 7.10
C HIS A 112 -6.88 -8.59 5.93
N TYR A 113 -5.73 -9.22 5.74
CA TYR A 113 -5.48 -10.10 4.60
C TYR A 113 -6.36 -11.37 4.65
N GLY A 114 -6.40 -12.07 5.79
CA GLY A 114 -7.23 -13.26 5.94
C GLY A 114 -8.74 -12.99 5.83
N PHE A 115 -9.22 -11.95 6.51
CA PHE A 115 -10.64 -11.58 6.57
C PHE A 115 -11.12 -11.05 5.22
N THR A 116 -10.45 -10.05 4.65
CA THR A 116 -10.90 -9.43 3.39
C THR A 116 -10.75 -10.36 2.19
N TRP A 117 -9.82 -11.32 2.22
CA TRP A 117 -9.80 -12.41 1.23
C TRP A 117 -11.11 -13.19 1.27
N ARG A 118 -11.56 -13.58 2.47
CA ARG A 118 -12.81 -14.32 2.63
C ARG A 118 -14.01 -13.51 2.15
N GLU A 119 -14.08 -12.23 2.52
CA GLU A 119 -15.18 -11.35 2.09
C GLU A 119 -15.21 -11.17 0.57
N LYS A 120 -14.05 -10.98 -0.06
CA LYS A 120 -13.95 -10.73 -1.51
C LYS A 120 -14.06 -11.99 -2.36
N TYR A 121 -13.41 -13.08 -1.94
CA TYR A 121 -13.20 -14.27 -2.77
C TYR A 121 -13.74 -15.57 -2.16
N GLY A 122 -14.13 -15.61 -0.89
CA GLY A 122 -14.40 -16.86 -0.17
C GLY A 122 -15.52 -17.72 -0.76
N GLY A 123 -16.45 -17.10 -1.51
CA GLY A 123 -17.50 -17.80 -2.26
C GLY A 123 -17.09 -18.29 -3.65
N LEU A 124 -15.99 -17.80 -4.20
CA LEU A 124 -15.55 -18.02 -5.59
C LEU A 124 -14.25 -18.82 -5.69
N VAL A 125 -13.30 -18.56 -4.78
CA VAL A 125 -11.95 -19.12 -4.79
C VAL A 125 -11.64 -19.70 -3.42
N GLY A 126 -11.51 -21.02 -3.36
CA GLY A 126 -11.02 -21.71 -2.17
C GLY A 126 -9.50 -21.61 -2.05
N ARG A 127 -8.99 -21.33 -0.85
CA ARG A 127 -7.56 -21.52 -0.53
C ARG A 127 -7.39 -22.77 0.31
N SER A 128 -6.38 -23.58 -0.02
CA SER A 128 -5.93 -24.72 0.78
C SER A 128 -4.78 -24.36 1.71
N ALA A 129 -4.12 -23.22 1.48
CA ALA A 129 -2.99 -22.74 2.27
C ALA A 129 -3.34 -21.41 2.98
N PRO A 130 -2.73 -21.17 4.15
CA PRO A 130 -2.81 -19.89 4.84
C PRO A 130 -2.35 -18.71 3.95
N ALA A 131 -2.80 -17.49 4.28
CA ALA A 131 -2.65 -16.32 3.42
C ALA A 131 -1.98 -15.13 4.11
N ASP A 132 -1.94 -15.10 5.44
CA ASP A 132 -1.68 -13.90 6.23
C ASP A 132 -0.19 -13.75 6.58
N ALA A 133 0.63 -13.68 5.53
CA ALA A 133 2.07 -13.47 5.68
C ALA A 133 2.40 -12.13 6.37
N VAL A 134 1.52 -11.13 6.21
CA VAL A 134 1.65 -9.83 6.90
C VAL A 134 1.42 -9.99 8.40
N GLY A 135 0.35 -10.67 8.82
CA GLY A 135 0.10 -11.01 10.22
C GLY A 135 1.23 -11.83 10.84
N ALA A 136 1.77 -12.81 10.10
CA ALA A 136 2.92 -13.60 10.52
C ALA A 136 4.18 -12.74 10.71
N GLY A 137 4.48 -11.87 9.74
CA GLY A 137 5.64 -10.97 9.80
C GLY A 137 5.53 -9.95 10.94
N PHE A 138 4.34 -9.40 11.16
CA PHE A 138 4.05 -8.55 12.31
C PHE A 138 4.24 -9.31 13.64
N ALA A 139 3.72 -10.54 13.77
CA ALA A 139 3.84 -11.32 15.00
C ALA A 139 5.32 -11.61 15.35
N ALA A 140 6.14 -11.89 14.33
CA ALA A 140 7.59 -12.03 14.48
C ALA A 140 8.22 -10.72 15.00
N ALA A 141 7.97 -9.61 14.31
CA ALA A 141 8.51 -8.29 14.66
C ALA A 141 8.09 -7.83 16.06
N ALA A 142 6.81 -8.01 16.41
CA ALA A 142 6.27 -7.66 17.72
C ALA A 142 6.93 -8.48 18.83
N THR A 143 7.18 -9.77 18.61
CA THR A 143 7.89 -10.62 19.57
C THR A 143 9.35 -10.19 19.73
N GLU A 144 10.04 -9.91 18.63
CA GLU A 144 11.43 -9.43 18.65
C GLU A 144 11.58 -8.14 19.45
N VAL A 145 10.75 -7.14 19.14
CA VAL A 145 10.77 -5.84 19.82
C VAL A 145 10.32 -5.97 21.28
N ALA A 146 9.26 -6.73 21.56
CA ALA A 146 8.74 -6.89 22.92
C ALA A 146 9.75 -7.54 23.87
N PHE A 147 10.50 -8.54 23.40
CA PHE A 147 11.46 -9.29 24.22
C PHE A 147 12.92 -8.91 23.97
N ARG A 148 13.18 -7.86 23.18
CA ARG A 148 14.52 -7.39 22.79
C ARG A 148 15.38 -8.53 22.24
N LEU A 149 14.76 -9.39 21.43
CA LEU A 149 15.46 -10.46 20.74
C LEU A 149 16.24 -9.87 19.56
N PRO A 150 17.29 -10.55 19.08
CA PRO A 150 17.96 -10.13 17.86
C PRO A 150 16.94 -9.99 16.73
N ARG A 151 17.06 -8.91 15.95
CA ARG A 151 16.23 -8.74 14.76
C ARG A 151 16.38 -9.96 13.88
N GLU A 152 15.27 -10.38 13.27
CA GLU A 152 15.22 -11.54 12.40
C GLU A 152 15.53 -12.89 13.09
N SER A 153 15.34 -13.01 14.43
CA SER A 153 15.49 -14.28 15.17
C SER A 153 14.19 -15.07 15.44
N VAL A 154 13.00 -14.51 15.26
CA VAL A 154 11.71 -15.21 15.43
C VAL A 154 11.16 -15.82 14.13
N GLU A 155 11.12 -17.14 14.04
CA GLU A 155 10.43 -17.87 12.98
C GLU A 155 8.93 -17.98 13.30
N VAL A 156 8.10 -17.89 12.26
CA VAL A 156 6.64 -17.97 12.39
C VAL A 156 6.06 -18.93 11.37
N ARG A 157 5.17 -19.80 11.83
CA ARG A 157 4.34 -20.67 10.98
C ARG A 157 2.88 -20.33 11.17
N GLU A 158 2.21 -19.89 10.12
CA GLU A 158 0.74 -19.80 10.11
C GLU A 158 0.17 -21.21 9.95
N THR A 159 -0.59 -21.69 10.95
CA THR A 159 -1.13 -23.06 10.98
C THR A 159 -2.59 -23.14 10.53
N SER A 160 -3.31 -22.03 10.61
CA SER A 160 -4.69 -21.90 10.16
C SER A 160 -4.97 -20.45 9.78
N CYS A 161 -5.94 -20.22 8.89
CA CYS A 161 -6.25 -18.90 8.36
C CYS A 161 -7.75 -18.78 8.03
N VAL A 162 -8.32 -17.60 8.28
CA VAL A 162 -9.70 -17.27 7.89
C VAL A 162 -9.91 -17.39 6.37
N ALA A 163 -8.90 -17.03 5.58
CA ALA A 163 -8.92 -17.20 4.12
C ALA A 163 -9.05 -18.67 3.69
N ALA A 164 -8.61 -19.60 4.54
CA ALA A 164 -8.74 -21.05 4.36
C ALA A 164 -9.95 -21.63 5.12
N LYS A 165 -10.96 -20.80 5.41
CA LYS A 165 -12.21 -21.16 6.11
C LYS A 165 -12.05 -21.62 7.56
N ALA A 166 -10.90 -21.37 8.18
CA ALA A 166 -10.75 -21.53 9.63
C ALA A 166 -11.49 -20.40 10.37
N PRO A 167 -11.85 -20.57 11.66
CA PRO A 167 -12.50 -19.51 12.44
C PRO A 167 -11.59 -18.32 12.72
N GLN A 168 -10.27 -18.53 12.74
CA GLN A 168 -9.27 -17.50 12.96
C GLN A 168 -7.94 -17.87 12.28
N CYS A 169 -7.08 -16.87 12.10
CA CYS A 169 -5.67 -17.08 11.78
C CYS A 169 -4.91 -17.42 13.05
N THR A 170 -4.06 -18.45 13.01
CA THR A 170 -3.23 -18.87 14.15
C THR A 170 -1.78 -19.02 13.70
N PHE A 171 -0.87 -18.50 14.51
CA PHE A 171 0.56 -18.48 14.25
C PHE A 171 1.30 -19.14 15.41
N GLU A 172 2.24 -20.02 15.08
CA GLU A 172 3.20 -20.58 16.02
C GLU A 172 4.53 -19.87 15.85
N LEU A 173 5.09 -19.37 16.94
CA LEU A 173 6.32 -18.59 16.97
C LEU A 173 7.40 -19.38 17.68
N SER A 174 8.60 -19.38 17.11
CA SER A 174 9.77 -20.01 17.73
C SER A 174 11.01 -19.14 17.52
N VAL A 175 11.92 -19.14 18.47
CA VAL A 175 13.20 -18.43 18.32
C VAL A 175 14.17 -19.34 17.59
N GLY A 176 14.58 -18.92 16.40
CA GLY A 176 15.49 -19.61 15.50
C GLY A 176 16.79 -18.82 15.25
N ALA A 177 17.49 -19.23 14.20
CA ALA A 177 18.71 -18.56 13.77
C ALA A 177 18.39 -17.19 13.14
N GLN A 178 19.28 -16.23 13.35
CA GLN A 178 19.18 -14.92 12.74
C GLN A 178 19.39 -15.00 11.22
N ALA A 179 18.53 -14.31 10.45
CA ALA A 179 18.74 -14.09 9.02
C ALA A 179 19.57 -12.81 8.74
N ASN A 180 19.91 -12.58 7.47
CA ASN A 180 20.72 -11.43 7.07
C ASN A 180 19.94 -10.12 7.24
N LEU A 181 20.32 -9.34 8.25
CA LEU A 181 19.76 -8.02 8.51
C LEU A 181 19.95 -7.11 7.30
N ARG A 182 18.84 -6.66 6.75
CA ARG A 182 18.81 -5.61 5.74
C ARG A 182 18.49 -4.25 6.38
N ARG A 183 19.16 -3.16 6.00
CA ARG A 183 18.87 -1.83 6.55
C ARG A 183 17.43 -1.39 6.17
N PRO A 184 16.54 -1.02 7.09
CA PRO A 184 15.22 -0.51 6.72
C PRO A 184 15.33 0.86 6.03
N CYS A 185 14.36 1.20 5.18
CA CYS A 185 14.28 2.54 4.58
C CYS A 185 13.41 3.44 5.46
N LEU A 186 13.98 4.53 5.95
CA LEU A 186 13.31 5.53 6.78
C LEU A 186 12.83 6.68 5.92
N ILE A 187 12.00 7.54 6.49
CA ILE A 187 11.52 8.73 5.78
C ILE A 187 12.65 9.69 5.40
N SER A 188 13.71 9.75 6.20
CA SER A 188 14.91 10.50 5.87
C SER A 188 15.61 10.00 4.60
N ASP A 189 15.50 8.70 4.28
CA ASP A 189 16.05 8.18 3.02
C ASP A 189 15.20 8.66 1.82
N TYR A 190 13.88 8.81 2.01
CA TYR A 190 12.98 9.35 0.99
C TYR A 190 13.26 10.85 0.76
N GLU A 191 13.47 11.63 1.83
CA GLU A 191 13.89 13.03 1.73
C GLU A 191 15.18 13.19 0.90
N LEU A 192 16.18 12.33 1.13
CA LEU A 192 17.44 12.36 0.40
C LEU A 192 17.34 11.98 -1.08
N THR A 193 16.34 11.18 -1.45
CA THR A 193 16.17 10.65 -2.81
C THR A 193 15.10 11.37 -3.62
N SER A 194 14.26 12.14 -2.95
CA SER A 194 13.28 13.05 -3.56
C SER A 194 13.92 14.22 -4.30
N LYS A 195 13.11 14.92 -5.09
CA LYS A 195 13.51 16.09 -5.87
C LYS A 195 12.71 17.32 -5.47
N ALA A 196 13.18 18.48 -5.92
CA ALA A 196 12.47 19.74 -5.68
C ALA A 196 11.04 19.63 -6.21
N LEU A 197 10.09 20.05 -5.38
CA LEU A 197 8.69 20.13 -5.77
C LEU A 197 8.49 21.16 -6.89
N PHE A 198 7.47 20.94 -7.70
CA PHE A 198 7.05 21.85 -8.75
C PHE A 198 5.54 21.76 -8.92
N ASP A 199 4.94 22.86 -9.33
CA ASP A 199 3.49 22.93 -9.51
C ASP A 199 3.09 22.36 -10.88
N GLY A 200 1.88 21.81 -10.94
CA GLY A 200 1.21 21.47 -12.20
C GLY A 200 0.02 22.37 -12.48
N LEU A 201 -0.82 21.95 -13.42
CA LEU A 201 -2.14 22.52 -13.62
C LEU A 201 -2.99 22.37 -12.35
N TRP A 202 -3.73 23.43 -12.01
CA TRP A 202 -4.70 23.47 -10.90
C TRP A 202 -4.13 23.22 -9.50
N GLU A 203 -2.85 23.50 -9.28
CA GLU A 203 -2.15 23.25 -8.01
C GLU A 203 -2.92 23.74 -6.77
N ASP A 204 -3.38 25.00 -6.77
CA ASP A 204 -4.11 25.57 -5.62
C ASP A 204 -5.36 24.75 -5.25
N ARG A 205 -6.14 24.33 -6.27
CA ARG A 205 -7.36 23.53 -6.07
C ARG A 205 -7.03 22.11 -5.59
N ILE A 206 -5.99 21.50 -6.16
CA ILE A 206 -5.53 20.16 -5.74
C ILE A 206 -5.08 20.22 -4.28
N HIS A 207 -4.29 21.24 -3.92
CA HIS A 207 -3.80 21.43 -2.56
C HIS A 207 -4.94 21.58 -1.55
N GLU A 208 -5.92 22.44 -1.83
CA GLU A 208 -7.09 22.65 -0.96
C GLU A 208 -7.84 21.34 -0.68
N ILE A 209 -8.14 20.57 -1.74
CA ILE A 209 -8.83 19.28 -1.61
C ILE A 209 -7.97 18.27 -0.86
N THR A 210 -6.66 18.21 -1.13
CA THR A 210 -5.74 17.33 -0.41
C THR A 210 -5.76 17.63 1.09
N GLN A 211 -5.74 18.90 1.50
CA GLN A 211 -5.79 19.25 2.92
C GLN A 211 -7.14 18.89 3.56
N GLY A 212 -8.25 19.12 2.86
CA GLY A 212 -9.58 18.69 3.30
C GLY A 212 -9.65 17.18 3.54
N LEU A 213 -9.17 16.38 2.58
CA LEU A 213 -9.16 14.93 2.67
C LEU A 213 -8.23 14.43 3.78
N ARG A 214 -7.06 15.05 3.98
CA ARG A 214 -6.17 14.74 5.12
C ARG A 214 -6.85 15.00 6.46
N GLY A 215 -7.58 16.12 6.56
CA GLY A 215 -8.38 16.45 7.74
C GLY A 215 -9.44 15.39 8.03
N PHE A 216 -10.13 14.89 7.00
CA PHE A 216 -11.08 13.79 7.13
C PHE A 216 -10.39 12.48 7.59
N LEU A 217 -9.30 12.09 6.91
CA LEU A 217 -8.57 10.84 7.18
C LEU A 217 -7.98 10.80 8.59
N ALA A 218 -7.61 11.94 9.16
CA ALA A 218 -7.16 12.04 10.55
C ALA A 218 -8.22 11.61 11.58
N GLY A 219 -9.50 11.66 11.21
CA GLY A 219 -10.63 11.20 12.02
C GLY A 219 -11.05 9.75 11.75
N VAL A 220 -10.52 9.11 10.71
CA VAL A 220 -10.86 7.73 10.36
C VAL A 220 -10.09 6.76 11.26
N GLY A 221 -10.81 5.88 11.95
CA GLY A 221 -10.25 4.94 12.91
C GLY A 221 -10.75 3.51 12.70
N GLY A 222 -9.99 2.56 13.26
CA GLY A 222 -10.38 1.16 13.24
C GLY A 222 -11.58 0.90 14.16
N ASP A 223 -12.45 -0.02 13.75
CA ASP A 223 -13.60 -0.47 14.52
C ASP A 223 -13.20 -1.42 15.68
N GLU A 224 -14.18 -2.08 16.30
CA GLU A 224 -13.95 -3.05 17.37
C GLU A 224 -13.07 -4.23 16.92
N ARG A 225 -13.08 -4.58 15.63
CA ARG A 225 -12.24 -5.63 15.04
C ARG A 225 -10.80 -5.15 14.79
N GLY A 226 -10.56 -3.83 14.84
CA GLY A 226 -9.30 -3.19 14.45
C GLY A 226 -9.15 -3.04 12.95
N LEU A 227 -10.26 -3.09 12.20
CA LEU A 227 -10.30 -2.87 10.76
C LEU A 227 -10.78 -1.44 10.50
N VAL A 228 -10.19 -0.76 9.52
CA VAL A 228 -10.68 0.54 9.06
C VAL A 228 -11.57 0.31 7.84
N GLU A 229 -12.83 0.73 7.94
CA GLU A 229 -13.78 0.70 6.84
C GLU A 229 -14.13 2.14 6.46
N ALA A 230 -13.82 2.54 5.24
CA ALA A 230 -14.08 3.88 4.72
C ALA A 230 -14.30 3.80 3.22
N PHE A 231 -15.16 4.67 2.69
CA PHE A 231 -15.45 4.76 1.25
C PHE A 231 -15.91 3.43 0.63
N GLY A 232 -16.60 2.60 1.41
CA GLY A 232 -17.11 1.29 0.98
C GLY A 232 -16.03 0.20 0.84
N VAL A 233 -14.82 0.41 1.37
CA VAL A 233 -13.73 -0.56 1.33
C VAL A 233 -13.04 -0.68 2.68
N PHE A 234 -12.39 -1.83 2.93
CA PHE A 234 -11.41 -1.96 4.00
C PHE A 234 -10.09 -1.30 3.60
N VAL A 235 -9.58 -0.41 4.45
CA VAL A 235 -8.36 0.39 4.21
C VAL A 235 -7.30 0.04 5.27
N THR A 236 -6.03 0.10 4.88
CA THR A 236 -4.90 0.01 5.81
C THR A 236 -4.00 1.22 5.64
N MET A 237 -3.60 1.83 6.75
CA MET A 237 -2.37 2.64 6.78
C MET A 237 -1.21 1.66 6.84
N HIS A 238 -0.60 1.38 5.71
CA HIS A 238 0.43 0.35 5.59
C HIS A 238 1.79 0.97 5.26
N LEU A 239 2.83 0.15 5.28
CA LEU A 239 4.22 0.60 5.26
C LEU A 239 4.70 0.63 3.82
N ALA A 240 5.18 1.78 3.34
CA ALA A 240 5.66 1.87 1.96
C ALA A 240 6.81 0.87 1.71
N GLY A 241 7.65 0.65 2.73
CA GLY A 241 8.71 -0.35 2.70
C GLY A 241 8.22 -1.78 2.47
N TYR A 242 7.03 -2.15 2.97
CA TYR A 242 6.44 -3.48 2.69
C TYR A 242 6.16 -3.62 1.19
N TYR A 243 5.34 -2.71 0.63
CA TYR A 243 4.90 -2.79 -0.77
C TYR A 243 6.07 -2.79 -1.76
N ASN A 244 7.01 -1.88 -1.55
CA ASN A 244 8.14 -1.76 -2.45
C ASN A 244 9.09 -2.95 -2.31
N ARG A 245 9.30 -3.45 -1.09
CA ARG A 245 10.15 -4.63 -0.89
C ARG A 245 9.57 -5.85 -1.58
N VAL A 246 8.29 -6.19 -1.35
CA VAL A 246 7.69 -7.38 -1.98
C VAL A 246 7.72 -7.26 -3.50
N THR A 247 7.47 -6.07 -4.03
CA THR A 247 7.49 -5.80 -5.47
C THR A 247 8.87 -5.99 -6.07
N TYR A 248 9.89 -5.34 -5.52
CA TYR A 248 11.23 -5.38 -6.10
C TYR A 248 11.96 -6.70 -5.81
N ASP A 249 11.75 -7.32 -4.64
CA ASP A 249 12.28 -8.66 -4.36
C ASP A 249 11.65 -9.71 -5.31
N ALA A 250 10.36 -9.58 -5.65
CA ALA A 250 9.73 -10.47 -6.63
C ALA A 250 10.28 -10.29 -8.05
N ILE A 251 10.50 -9.04 -8.48
CA ILE A 251 11.15 -8.75 -9.76
C ILE A 251 12.56 -9.34 -9.78
N SER A 252 13.38 -9.08 -8.77
CA SER A 252 14.75 -9.60 -8.68
C SER A 252 14.78 -11.13 -8.64
N GLY A 253 13.90 -11.75 -7.85
CA GLY A 253 13.76 -13.20 -7.76
C GLY A 253 13.36 -13.84 -9.09
N LEU A 254 12.39 -13.25 -9.80
CA LEU A 254 12.02 -13.68 -11.14
C LEU A 254 13.13 -13.43 -12.16
N GLN A 255 13.89 -12.35 -12.04
CA GLN A 255 14.92 -12.02 -13.02
C GLN A 255 16.05 -13.05 -12.98
N ALA A 256 16.35 -13.60 -11.80
CA ALA A 256 17.31 -14.68 -11.64
C ALA A 256 16.81 -16.03 -12.19
N ARG A 257 15.50 -16.31 -12.10
CA ARG A 257 14.93 -17.65 -12.37
C ARG A 257 14.23 -17.79 -13.71
N ALA A 258 13.55 -16.74 -14.16
CA ALA A 258 12.71 -16.72 -15.36
C ALA A 258 12.70 -15.31 -16.01
N PRO A 259 13.83 -14.84 -16.61
CA PRO A 259 13.92 -13.50 -17.21
C PRO A 259 12.82 -13.17 -18.23
N ARG A 260 12.32 -14.19 -18.96
CA ARG A 260 11.25 -14.04 -19.95
C ARG A 260 9.89 -13.67 -19.33
N ALA A 261 9.69 -13.96 -18.05
CA ALA A 261 8.45 -13.68 -17.32
C ALA A 261 8.40 -12.24 -16.74
N ILE A 262 9.51 -11.50 -16.78
CA ILE A 262 9.61 -10.17 -16.18
C ILE A 262 8.57 -9.20 -16.74
N LYS A 263 8.39 -9.17 -18.06
CA LYS A 263 7.39 -8.28 -18.67
C LYS A 263 5.98 -8.58 -18.17
N MET A 264 5.66 -9.84 -17.85
CA MET A 264 4.33 -10.21 -17.37
C MET A 264 4.10 -9.70 -15.94
N ILE A 265 5.05 -9.89 -15.04
CA ILE A 265 4.90 -9.35 -13.67
C ILE A 265 4.84 -7.82 -13.70
N GLU A 266 5.61 -7.13 -14.54
CA GLU A 266 5.52 -5.67 -14.65
C GLU A 266 4.14 -5.21 -15.15
N VAL A 267 3.49 -5.97 -16.03
CA VAL A 267 2.11 -5.69 -16.45
C VAL A 267 1.14 -5.88 -15.28
N LEU A 268 1.28 -6.96 -14.51
CA LEU A 268 0.45 -7.18 -13.32
C LEU A 268 0.70 -6.13 -12.23
N LEU A 269 1.93 -5.68 -12.03
CA LEU A 269 2.23 -4.60 -11.09
C LEU A 269 1.59 -3.28 -11.53
N ARG A 270 1.50 -2.98 -12.83
CA ARG A 270 0.70 -1.85 -13.34
C ARG A 270 -0.80 -2.07 -13.13
N GLU A 271 -1.28 -3.30 -13.34
CA GLU A 271 -2.69 -3.66 -13.07
C GLU A 271 -3.07 -3.40 -11.61
N SER A 272 -2.14 -3.52 -10.66
CA SER A 272 -2.40 -3.14 -9.26
C SER A 272 -2.78 -1.66 -9.12
N GLY A 273 -2.19 -0.78 -9.93
CA GLY A 273 -2.57 0.63 -10.03
C GLY A 273 -3.97 0.82 -10.60
N HIS A 274 -4.36 0.02 -11.61
CA HIS A 274 -5.73 0.03 -12.14
C HIS A 274 -6.75 -0.36 -11.07
N VAL A 275 -6.51 -1.49 -10.40
CA VAL A 275 -7.37 -2.01 -9.34
C VAL A 275 -7.52 -1.00 -8.20
N CYS A 276 -6.42 -0.36 -7.78
CA CYS A 276 -6.46 0.62 -6.70
C CYS A 276 -7.22 1.88 -7.09
N VAL A 277 -6.92 2.48 -8.25
CA VAL A 277 -7.60 3.71 -8.67
C VAL A 277 -9.09 3.45 -8.89
N PHE A 278 -9.47 2.34 -9.53
CA PHE A 278 -10.89 2.04 -9.74
C PHE A 278 -11.64 1.85 -8.42
N ASN A 279 -11.14 1.02 -7.51
CA ASN A 279 -11.87 0.69 -6.28
C ASN A 279 -11.71 1.78 -5.20
N THR A 280 -10.49 2.24 -4.95
CA THR A 280 -10.19 3.23 -3.91
C THR A 280 -10.55 4.63 -4.36
N PHE A 281 -9.97 5.12 -5.47
CA PHE A 281 -10.19 6.51 -5.87
C PHE A 281 -11.61 6.69 -6.37
N GLY A 282 -12.08 5.73 -7.17
CA GLY A 282 -13.46 5.74 -7.62
C GLY A 282 -14.47 5.63 -6.47
N GLY A 283 -14.17 4.83 -5.45
CA GLY A 283 -14.97 4.75 -4.22
C GLY A 283 -15.00 6.07 -3.46
N ILE A 284 -13.84 6.72 -3.29
CA ILE A 284 -13.74 8.05 -2.66
C ILE A 284 -14.53 9.09 -3.46
N LEU A 285 -14.30 9.22 -4.76
CA LEU A 285 -15.00 10.20 -5.61
C LEU A 285 -16.53 10.04 -5.62
N ARG A 286 -17.01 8.80 -5.40
CA ARG A 286 -18.46 8.47 -5.34
C ARG A 286 -19.03 8.60 -3.92
N SER A 287 -18.18 8.79 -2.92
CA SER A 287 -18.60 8.74 -1.52
C SER A 287 -19.41 9.98 -1.10
N PRO A 288 -20.39 9.83 -0.18
CA PRO A 288 -21.07 10.97 0.42
C PRO A 288 -20.13 11.98 1.08
N GLU A 289 -19.02 11.49 1.64
CA GLU A 289 -17.99 12.32 2.27
C GLU A 289 -17.29 13.22 1.24
N TRP A 290 -17.00 12.68 0.06
CA TRP A 290 -16.46 13.47 -1.05
C TRP A 290 -17.48 14.47 -1.60
N GLU A 291 -18.75 14.05 -1.77
CA GLU A 291 -19.84 14.96 -2.17
C GLU A 291 -19.95 16.15 -1.22
N ALA A 292 -19.89 15.90 0.08
CA ALA A 292 -20.00 16.95 1.10
C ALA A 292 -18.78 17.89 1.11
N MET A 293 -17.59 17.39 0.77
CA MET A 293 -16.34 18.15 0.82
C MET A 293 -16.06 18.94 -0.48
N VAL A 294 -16.29 18.32 -1.64
CA VAL A 294 -15.89 18.85 -2.96
C VAL A 294 -17.07 18.89 -3.94
N GLY A 295 -18.05 18.02 -3.76
CA GLY A 295 -19.14 17.78 -4.71
C GLY A 295 -18.82 16.71 -5.75
N SER A 296 -19.86 16.18 -6.38
CA SER A 296 -19.76 15.12 -7.39
C SER A 296 -18.98 15.61 -8.59
N PRO A 297 -18.02 14.83 -9.12
CA PRO A 297 -17.36 15.16 -10.37
C PRO A 297 -18.38 15.34 -11.51
N ARG A 298 -18.27 16.44 -12.26
CA ARG A 298 -19.15 16.73 -13.40
C ARG A 298 -18.43 16.65 -14.74
N THR A 299 -17.12 16.84 -14.72
CA THR A 299 -16.27 16.86 -15.91
C THR A 299 -15.10 15.88 -15.76
N PRO A 300 -14.47 15.46 -16.86
CA PRO A 300 -13.21 14.71 -16.83
C PRO A 300 -12.11 15.43 -16.04
N GLU A 301 -12.08 16.78 -16.06
CA GLU A 301 -11.15 17.59 -15.27
C GLU A 301 -11.37 17.37 -13.76
N ASP A 302 -12.61 17.41 -13.28
CA ASP A 302 -12.92 17.22 -11.85
C ASP A 302 -12.43 15.85 -11.35
N VAL A 303 -12.54 14.82 -12.19
CA VAL A 303 -12.08 13.47 -11.86
C VAL A 303 -10.55 13.42 -11.78
N VAL A 304 -9.85 14.00 -12.76
CA VAL A 304 -8.39 14.05 -12.76
C VAL A 304 -7.86 14.81 -11.54
N LEU A 305 -8.41 16.00 -11.30
CA LEU A 305 -8.05 16.84 -10.17
C LEU A 305 -8.29 16.11 -8.84
N GLY A 306 -9.48 15.52 -8.68
CA GLY A 306 -9.84 14.75 -7.50
C GLY A 306 -8.91 13.56 -7.27
N CYS A 307 -8.57 12.81 -8.32
CA CYS A 307 -7.65 11.67 -8.22
C CYS A 307 -6.23 12.07 -7.80
N VAL A 308 -5.72 13.19 -8.31
CA VAL A 308 -4.40 13.71 -7.90
C VAL A 308 -4.43 14.16 -6.44
N ALA A 309 -5.50 14.85 -6.03
CA ALA A 309 -5.67 15.27 -4.65
C ALA A 309 -5.76 14.07 -3.67
N ILE A 310 -6.47 13.01 -4.09
CA ILE A 310 -6.54 11.73 -3.36
C ILE A 310 -5.15 11.11 -3.25
N ALA A 311 -4.39 10.98 -4.34
CA ALA A 311 -3.06 10.38 -4.32
C ALA A 311 -2.12 11.07 -3.31
N ARG A 312 -2.11 12.41 -3.27
CA ARG A 312 -1.34 13.20 -2.31
C ARG A 312 -1.83 13.02 -0.87
N ALA A 313 -3.14 12.94 -0.66
CA ALA A 313 -3.72 12.75 0.68
C ALA A 313 -3.41 11.35 1.24
N LEU A 314 -3.37 10.33 0.39
CA LEU A 314 -3.06 8.94 0.74
C LEU A 314 -1.55 8.65 0.83
N GLY A 315 -0.69 9.66 0.61
CA GLY A 315 0.75 9.59 0.81
C GLY A 315 1.53 8.99 -0.36
N PHE A 316 0.97 8.98 -1.57
CA PHE A 316 1.64 8.39 -2.73
C PHE A 316 2.73 9.27 -3.35
N GLY A 317 2.90 10.49 -2.83
CA GLY A 317 3.85 11.47 -3.32
C GLY A 317 3.21 12.73 -3.89
N HIS A 318 4.06 13.68 -4.31
CA HIS A 318 3.63 14.95 -4.89
C HIS A 318 3.27 14.80 -6.37
N TRP A 319 2.09 14.26 -6.66
CA TRP A 319 1.64 14.06 -8.05
C TRP A 319 1.13 15.36 -8.63
N THR A 320 1.48 15.68 -9.88
CA THR A 320 1.07 16.91 -10.55
C THR A 320 0.49 16.59 -11.93
N VAL A 321 -0.43 17.43 -12.39
CA VAL A 321 -0.93 17.36 -13.77
C VAL A 321 -0.08 18.27 -14.64
N GLU A 322 0.73 17.70 -15.52
CA GLU A 322 1.52 18.49 -16.46
C GLU A 322 0.66 18.97 -17.63
N ARG A 323 -0.19 18.08 -18.15
CA ARG A 323 -1.02 18.35 -19.32
C ARG A 323 -2.30 17.56 -19.26
N PHE A 324 -3.40 18.20 -19.63
CA PHE A 324 -4.70 17.57 -19.74
C PHE A 324 -5.46 18.12 -20.94
N GLU A 325 -5.95 17.22 -21.80
CA GLU A 325 -6.87 17.52 -22.88
C GLU A 325 -7.94 16.44 -22.90
N ALA A 326 -9.18 16.82 -22.54
CA ALA A 326 -10.29 15.89 -22.42
C ALA A 326 -10.52 15.13 -23.73
N GLY A 327 -10.65 13.80 -23.63
CA GLY A 327 -10.82 12.89 -24.76
C GLY A 327 -9.56 12.64 -25.58
N ARG A 328 -8.41 13.20 -25.18
CA ARG A 328 -7.17 13.09 -25.97
C ARG A 328 -5.94 12.71 -25.17
N GLN A 329 -5.62 13.39 -24.06
CA GLN A 329 -4.37 13.16 -23.35
C GLN A 329 -4.44 13.50 -21.86
N VAL A 330 -3.74 12.69 -21.05
CA VAL A 330 -3.43 12.95 -19.64
C VAL A 330 -1.93 12.73 -19.43
N VAL A 331 -1.22 13.75 -18.92
CA VAL A 331 0.20 13.65 -18.53
C VAL A 331 0.34 14.04 -17.08
N MET A 332 0.91 13.14 -16.27
CA MET A 332 1.18 13.37 -14.86
C MET A 332 2.66 13.22 -14.56
N ARG A 333 3.15 13.99 -13.58
CA ARG A 333 4.52 13.92 -13.08
C ARG A 333 4.56 13.76 -11.57
N THR A 334 5.68 13.28 -11.04
CA THR A 334 5.96 13.26 -9.61
C THR A 334 7.47 13.39 -9.33
N PRO A 335 7.90 14.34 -8.48
CA PRO A 335 9.28 14.44 -7.98
C PRO A 335 9.55 13.57 -6.74
N SER A 336 8.53 12.95 -6.16
CA SER A 336 8.61 12.28 -4.86
C SER A 336 7.62 11.11 -4.74
N SER A 337 7.80 10.02 -5.49
CA SER A 337 6.94 8.83 -5.35
C SER A 337 7.42 7.91 -4.23
N TYR A 338 6.49 7.21 -3.58
CA TYR A 338 6.89 6.21 -2.58
C TYR A 338 7.64 5.02 -3.19
N GLU A 339 7.47 4.75 -4.49
CA GLU A 339 8.12 3.68 -5.26
C GLU A 339 9.59 4.02 -5.59
N ALA A 340 9.81 5.10 -6.34
CA ALA A 340 11.15 5.47 -6.79
C ALA A 340 12.07 5.93 -5.65
N CYS A 341 11.55 6.66 -4.65
CA CYS A 341 12.35 7.05 -3.48
C CYS A 341 12.85 5.83 -2.70
N TYR A 342 11.98 4.83 -2.50
CA TYR A 342 12.40 3.55 -1.92
C TYR A 342 13.46 2.87 -2.79
N TYR A 343 13.20 2.77 -4.09
CA TYR A 343 14.12 2.07 -4.99
C TYR A 343 15.51 2.69 -4.97
N LEU A 344 15.61 4.01 -5.09
CA LEU A 344 16.86 4.75 -5.02
C LEU A 344 17.59 4.52 -3.69
N SER A 345 16.86 4.59 -2.58
CA SER A 345 17.40 4.41 -1.24
C SER A 345 17.97 3.00 -1.02
N ARG A 346 17.34 1.99 -1.64
CA ARG A 346 17.61 0.58 -1.39
C ARG A 346 18.55 -0.06 -2.41
N HIS A 347 18.41 0.32 -3.67
CA HIS A 347 19.02 -0.35 -4.82
C HIS A 347 19.90 0.60 -5.64
N GLY A 348 19.87 1.90 -5.37
CA GLY A 348 20.52 2.91 -6.20
C GLY A 348 19.75 3.15 -7.49
N ARG A 349 20.46 3.51 -8.57
CA ARG A 349 19.82 3.86 -9.85
C ARG A 349 19.30 2.62 -10.57
N SER A 350 18.08 2.73 -11.09
CA SER A 350 17.49 1.75 -12.00
C SER A 350 17.94 1.98 -13.43
N GLU A 351 18.08 0.91 -14.20
CA GLU A 351 18.30 0.98 -15.66
C GLU A 351 17.00 1.23 -16.44
N ARG A 352 15.83 1.05 -15.79
CA ARG A 352 14.51 1.14 -16.42
C ARG A 352 13.47 1.79 -15.50
N PRO A 353 12.42 2.42 -16.04
CA PRO A 353 11.34 2.93 -15.23
C PRO A 353 10.64 1.84 -14.41
N ASN A 354 10.35 2.13 -13.14
CA ASN A 354 9.91 1.15 -12.16
C ASN A 354 8.89 1.68 -11.14
N ASP A 355 8.28 2.84 -11.41
CA ASP A 355 7.07 3.31 -10.71
C ASP A 355 5.84 2.59 -11.30
N TYR A 356 5.70 1.30 -11.02
CA TYR A 356 4.69 0.46 -11.67
C TYR A 356 3.28 0.84 -11.24
N PHE A 357 3.08 1.15 -9.95
CA PHE A 357 1.81 1.63 -9.45
C PHE A 357 1.46 2.97 -10.08
N PHE A 358 2.39 3.94 -10.10
CA PHE A 358 2.14 5.24 -10.73
C PHE A 358 1.75 5.10 -12.21
N GLN A 359 2.45 4.25 -12.97
CA GLN A 359 2.13 3.96 -14.37
C GLN A 359 0.68 3.46 -14.55
N GLY A 360 0.29 2.44 -13.77
CA GLY A 360 -1.07 1.93 -13.78
C GLY A 360 -2.09 2.98 -13.33
N ALA A 361 -1.80 3.71 -12.26
CA ALA A 361 -2.71 4.69 -11.69
C ALA A 361 -3.08 5.77 -12.72
N VAL A 362 -2.12 6.32 -13.45
CA VAL A 362 -2.39 7.38 -14.46
C VAL A 362 -3.27 6.86 -15.59
N MET A 363 -3.06 5.61 -16.04
CA MET A 363 -3.95 4.97 -17.02
C MET A 363 -5.38 4.84 -16.48
N ALA A 364 -5.55 4.38 -15.25
CA ALA A 364 -6.87 4.23 -14.66
C ALA A 364 -7.56 5.56 -14.38
N ILE A 365 -6.82 6.61 -14.02
CA ILE A 365 -7.38 7.96 -13.89
C ILE A 365 -7.95 8.43 -15.24
N ALA A 366 -7.24 8.19 -16.35
CA ALA A 366 -7.75 8.51 -17.68
C ALA A 366 -9.06 7.75 -17.99
N GLN A 367 -9.14 6.45 -17.66
CA GLN A 367 -10.38 5.66 -17.81
C GLN A 367 -11.52 6.21 -16.96
N LEU A 368 -11.27 6.45 -15.67
CA LEU A 368 -12.28 6.97 -14.75
C LEU A 368 -12.83 8.33 -15.19
N ALA A 369 -11.94 9.20 -15.68
CA ALA A 369 -12.32 10.54 -16.10
C ALA A 369 -13.20 10.55 -17.36
N HIS A 370 -13.09 9.53 -18.23
CA HIS A 370 -13.69 9.58 -19.56
C HIS A 370 -14.75 8.52 -19.82
N ARG A 371 -14.74 7.41 -19.07
CA ARG A 371 -15.63 6.26 -19.32
C ARG A 371 -16.59 5.96 -18.18
N VAL A 372 -16.48 6.65 -17.05
CA VAL A 372 -17.44 6.54 -15.94
C VAL A 372 -18.37 7.73 -15.98
N ASP A 373 -19.67 7.46 -16.00
CA ASP A 373 -20.70 8.48 -15.80
C ASP A 373 -20.88 8.73 -14.31
N TRP A 374 -20.29 9.83 -13.83
CA TRP A 374 -20.35 10.26 -12.43
C TRP A 374 -21.70 10.86 -12.05
N SER A 375 -22.56 11.16 -13.02
CA SER A 375 -23.94 11.59 -12.75
C SER A 375 -24.91 10.41 -12.54
N ALA A 376 -24.52 9.21 -13.00
CA ALA A 376 -25.33 8.02 -12.90
C ALA A 376 -25.06 7.23 -11.59
N PRO A 377 -26.08 6.56 -11.02
CA PRO A 377 -25.93 5.73 -9.82
C PRO A 377 -25.22 4.39 -10.09
N GLN A 378 -24.38 4.30 -11.12
CA GLN A 378 -23.68 3.07 -11.50
C GLN A 378 -22.73 2.59 -10.39
N ALA A 379 -22.90 1.36 -9.94
CA ALA A 379 -21.99 0.75 -8.97
C ALA A 379 -20.64 0.40 -9.62
N LEU A 380 -19.55 0.63 -8.88
CA LEU A 380 -18.19 0.23 -9.28
C LEU A 380 -17.97 -1.25 -8.99
N THR A 381 -18.58 -2.11 -9.82
CA THR A 381 -18.51 -3.58 -9.67
C THR A 381 -17.31 -4.17 -10.41
N GLN A 382 -17.00 -5.44 -10.14
CA GLN A 382 -15.99 -6.20 -10.89
C GLN A 382 -16.34 -6.29 -12.38
N ASP A 383 -17.60 -6.52 -12.75
CA ASP A 383 -18.01 -6.56 -14.16
C ASP A 383 -17.79 -5.21 -14.84
N PHE A 384 -18.05 -4.11 -14.12
CA PHE A 384 -17.81 -2.78 -14.65
C PHE A 384 -16.31 -2.50 -14.81
N TYR A 385 -15.48 -2.88 -13.83
CA TYR A 385 -14.03 -2.86 -13.96
C TYR A 385 -13.56 -3.59 -15.22
N GLU A 386 -14.04 -4.81 -15.44
CA GLU A 386 -13.67 -5.60 -16.62
C GLU A 386 -14.10 -4.93 -17.92
N SER A 387 -15.26 -4.27 -17.97
CA SER A 387 -15.70 -3.50 -19.15
C SER A 387 -14.83 -2.28 -19.47
N LEU A 388 -14.14 -1.74 -18.46
CA LEU A 388 -13.26 -0.57 -18.60
C LEU A 388 -11.84 -0.96 -19.00
N PHE A 389 -11.32 -2.05 -18.43
CA PHE A 389 -9.89 -2.40 -18.49
C PHE A 389 -9.59 -3.66 -19.32
N ARG A 390 -10.60 -4.44 -19.73
CA ARG A 390 -10.41 -5.60 -20.62
C ARG A 390 -10.91 -5.32 -22.03
N GLY A 391 -10.21 -5.90 -23.02
CA GLY A 391 -10.55 -5.78 -24.44
C GLY A 391 -9.89 -4.58 -25.12
N GLU A 392 -10.59 -3.98 -26.08
CA GLU A 392 -10.13 -2.76 -26.75
C GLU A 392 -10.26 -1.56 -25.79
N VAL A 393 -9.13 -1.21 -25.20
CA VAL A 393 -9.00 -0.05 -24.33
C VAL A 393 -8.56 1.14 -25.19
N PRO A 394 -9.36 2.23 -25.31
CA PRO A 394 -9.08 3.32 -26.24
C PRO A 394 -7.89 4.19 -25.81
N TRP A 395 -7.44 4.03 -24.57
CA TRP A 395 -6.30 4.74 -24.01
C TRP A 395 -5.06 3.86 -24.00
N THR A 396 -3.93 4.44 -24.38
CA THR A 396 -2.63 3.78 -24.39
C THR A 396 -1.61 4.59 -23.62
N GLN A 397 -0.81 3.91 -22.81
CA GLN A 397 0.30 4.55 -22.12
C GLN A 397 1.48 4.66 -23.10
N GLU A 398 2.05 5.84 -23.22
CA GLU A 398 3.30 6.04 -23.94
C GLU A 398 4.47 5.47 -23.12
N PRO A 399 5.59 5.08 -23.77
CA PRO A 399 6.78 4.68 -23.04
C PRO A 399 7.22 5.77 -22.06
N GLN A 400 7.44 5.39 -20.80
CA GLN A 400 7.93 6.32 -19.78
C GLN A 400 9.38 6.72 -20.09
N THR A 401 9.58 7.98 -20.44
CA THR A 401 10.90 8.55 -20.78
C THR A 401 11.60 9.16 -19.58
N HIS A 402 10.84 9.65 -18.59
CA HIS A 402 11.37 10.22 -17.34
C HIS A 402 10.96 9.35 -16.15
N CYS A 403 11.95 9.02 -15.33
CA CYS A 403 11.79 8.22 -14.12
C CYS A 403 12.80 8.69 -13.08
N LEU A 404 12.30 9.02 -11.89
CA LEU A 404 13.09 9.43 -10.75
C LEU A 404 14.14 8.35 -10.39
N ALA A 405 13.73 7.07 -10.37
CA ALA A 405 14.66 5.97 -10.08
C ALA A 405 15.77 5.80 -11.13
N CYS A 406 15.57 6.27 -12.36
CA CYS A 406 16.62 6.31 -13.40
C CYS A 406 17.56 7.52 -13.26
N GLY A 407 17.34 8.39 -12.28
CA GLY A 407 18.17 9.57 -12.03
C GLY A 407 17.67 10.87 -12.66
N HIS A 408 16.46 10.88 -13.25
CA HIS A 408 15.80 12.11 -13.69
C HIS A 408 15.26 12.90 -12.50
N ASP A 409 14.82 14.14 -12.73
CA ASP A 409 14.27 15.01 -11.67
C ASP A 409 12.80 14.70 -11.33
N TYR A 410 12.13 13.87 -12.13
CA TYR A 410 10.77 13.40 -11.89
C TYR A 410 10.49 12.10 -12.65
N SER A 411 9.43 11.41 -12.23
CA SER A 411 8.77 10.37 -13.03
C SER A 411 7.61 10.98 -13.81
N GLU A 412 7.47 10.63 -15.10
CA GLU A 412 6.40 11.13 -15.98
C GLU A 412 5.66 9.98 -16.64
N VAL A 413 4.34 10.04 -16.65
CA VAL A 413 3.49 9.08 -17.36
C VAL A 413 2.53 9.85 -18.26
N SER A 414 2.53 9.51 -19.55
CA SER A 414 1.65 10.06 -20.58
C SER A 414 0.70 8.97 -21.06
N VAL A 415 -0.59 9.28 -21.08
CA VAL A 415 -1.66 8.41 -21.56
C VAL A 415 -2.45 9.15 -22.63
N VAL A 416 -2.56 8.55 -23.80
CA VAL A 416 -3.18 9.15 -24.99
C VAL A 416 -4.33 8.29 -25.51
N HIS A 417 -5.40 8.93 -25.95
CA HIS A 417 -6.50 8.29 -26.64
C HIS A 417 -6.07 7.98 -28.08
N ARG A 418 -6.30 6.75 -28.54
CA ARG A 418 -6.03 6.32 -29.92
C ARG A 418 -7.30 6.16 -30.73
#